data_AF-A0A1B7NH18-F1
#
_entry.id   AF-A0A1B7NH18-F1
#
_cell.length_a   1.000
_cell.length_b   1.000
_cell.length_c   1.000
_cell.angle_alpha   90.00
_cell.angle_beta   90.00
_cell.angle_gamma   90.00
#
_symmetry.space_group_name_H-M   'P 1'
#
loop_
_entity.id
_entity.type
_entity.pdbx_description
1 polymer ?
#
loop_
_entity_poly.entity_id
_entity_poly.type
_entity_poly.pdbx_seq_one_letter_code
_entity_poly.pdbx_strand_id
1 'polypeptide(L)'
;MGSSQSTPKVTAHDRAILDLKLQRDKLKQYQKKIQVVLDREHEIAKAHLATGQKDRAVIALRRRKYQQSLLLKTDSQLENLEQLVSTIEFSLIEVSVLHGLKQGNEVLQEIHREMSIESVEKLMDETQEAREYQREIGDLLANRLTNDEEGAVQEELRALQAEALGQAEPEVRMDLPSPPSSLPLLSPPEGQGSSRLLRSRDPHISAEVQQTSPTTNREQVAMLG
;
A
#
# COMPACT_ATOMS: atom_id res chain seq x y z
N MET A 1 42.84 -12.86 25.78
CA MET A 1 42.18 -12.28 24.60
C MET A 1 41.12 -11.32 25.09
N GLY A 2 41.36 -10.01 24.99
CA GLY A 2 40.44 -8.98 25.46
C GLY A 2 39.47 -8.60 24.34
N SER A 3 38.19 -8.88 24.54
CA SER A 3 37.11 -8.46 23.65
C SER A 3 36.97 -6.94 23.73
N SER A 4 37.55 -6.24 22.76
CA SER A 4 37.33 -4.82 22.52
C SER A 4 35.85 -4.60 22.23
N GLN A 5 35.06 -4.26 23.25
CA GLN A 5 33.69 -3.81 23.09
C GLN A 5 33.72 -2.53 22.26
N SER A 6 33.38 -2.62 20.97
CA SER A 6 33.18 -1.46 20.12
C SER A 6 32.02 -0.66 20.69
N THR A 7 32.30 0.46 21.35
CA THR A 7 31.27 1.39 21.80
C THR A 7 30.46 1.83 20.58
N PRO A 8 29.12 1.70 20.58
CA PRO A 8 28.30 2.12 19.45
C PRO A 8 28.57 3.60 19.18
N LYS A 9 28.95 3.93 17.94
CA LYS A 9 29.22 5.30 17.52
C LYS A 9 27.90 6.05 17.46
N VAL A 10 27.62 6.87 18.47
CA VAL A 10 26.45 7.75 18.52
C VAL A 10 26.45 8.64 17.29
N THR A 11 25.44 8.52 16.45
CA THR A 11 25.31 9.31 15.22
C THR A 11 24.82 10.72 15.53
N ALA A 12 24.97 11.66 14.58
CA ALA A 12 24.40 13.00 14.71
C ALA A 12 22.86 12.96 14.89
N HIS A 13 22.21 11.99 14.27
CA HIS A 13 20.76 11.77 14.38
C HIS A 13 20.36 11.33 15.79
N ASP A 14 21.11 10.42 16.40
CA ASP A 14 20.85 9.96 17.77
C ASP A 14 20.94 11.10 18.79
N ARG A 15 21.91 12.02 18.59
CA ARG A 15 22.03 13.22 19.43
C ARG A 15 20.84 14.16 19.26
N ALA A 16 20.38 14.38 18.03
CA ALA A 16 19.20 15.21 17.77
C ALA A 16 17.93 14.62 18.39
N ILE A 17 17.73 13.30 18.29
CA ILE A 17 16.59 12.60 18.92
C ILE A 17 16.66 12.72 20.44
N LEU A 18 17.86 12.56 21.01
CA LEU A 18 18.07 12.75 22.44
C LEU A 18 17.71 14.17 22.88
N ASP A 19 18.16 15.19 22.16
CA ASP A 19 17.87 16.59 22.47
C ASP A 19 16.36 16.89 22.42
N LEU A 20 15.65 16.36 21.43
CA LEU A 20 14.19 16.48 21.34
C LEU A 20 13.48 15.77 22.50
N LYS A 21 13.93 14.57 22.88
CA LYS A 21 13.39 13.83 24.03
C LYS A 21 13.64 14.58 25.35
N LEU A 22 14.82 15.16 25.52
CA LEU A 22 15.14 16.00 26.67
C LEU A 22 14.27 17.26 26.73
N GLN A 23 14.01 17.91 25.59
CA GLN A 23 13.10 19.06 25.52
C GLN A 23 11.66 18.67 25.88
N ARG A 24 11.15 17.54 25.35
CA ARG A 24 9.84 16.99 25.71
C ARG A 24 9.73 16.76 27.22
N ASP A 25 10.75 16.15 27.83
CA ASP A 25 10.74 15.85 29.25
C ASP A 25 10.80 17.14 30.10
N LYS A 26 11.54 18.17 29.66
CA LYS A 26 11.53 19.50 30.26
C LYS A 26 10.14 20.16 30.17
N LEU A 27 9.45 20.06 29.04
CA LEU A 27 8.09 20.57 28.90
C LEU A 27 7.10 19.83 29.81
N LYS A 28 7.21 18.50 29.94
CA LYS A 28 6.40 17.72 30.91
C LYS A 28 6.64 18.17 32.35
N GLN A 29 7.89 18.46 32.72
CA GLN A 29 8.21 19.02 34.03
C GLN A 29 7.62 20.42 34.21
N TYR A 30 7.69 21.26 33.18
CA TYR A 30 7.12 22.60 33.20
C TYR A 30 5.58 22.57 33.35
N GLN A 31 4.90 21.69 32.61
CA GLN A 31 3.46 21.43 32.72
C GLN A 31 3.06 21.05 34.16
N LYS A 32 3.79 20.13 34.80
CA LYS A 32 3.54 19.77 36.20
C LYS A 32 3.72 20.96 37.16
N LYS A 33 4.76 21.78 36.95
CA LYS A 33 5.00 22.99 37.76
C LYS A 33 3.88 24.01 37.60
N ILE A 34 3.40 24.25 36.38
CA ILE A 34 2.36 25.24 36.11
C ILE A 34 1.00 24.80 36.69
N GLN A 35 0.73 23.49 36.71
CA GLN A 35 -0.47 22.94 37.35
C GLN A 35 -0.50 23.24 38.86
N VAL A 36 0.63 23.02 39.56
CA VAL A 36 0.74 23.37 40.98
C VAL A 36 0.53 24.87 41.23
N VAL A 37 1.02 25.73 40.32
CA VAL A 37 0.79 27.19 40.41
C VAL A 37 -0.69 27.53 40.20
N LEU A 38 -1.34 26.90 39.23
CA LEU A 38 -2.77 27.08 38.96
C LEU A 38 -3.66 26.72 40.16
N ASP A 39 -3.33 25.62 40.83
CA ASP A 39 -4.07 25.16 42.01
C ASP A 39 -3.89 26.15 43.17
N ARG A 40 -2.65 26.62 43.40
CA ARG A 40 -2.36 27.67 44.39
C ARG A 40 -3.08 28.99 44.10
N GLU A 41 -3.08 29.46 42.85
CA GLU A 41 -3.79 30.68 42.47
C GLU A 41 -5.31 30.54 42.65
N HIS A 42 -5.84 29.33 42.49
CA HIS A 42 -7.25 29.04 42.76
C HIS A 42 -7.57 29.09 44.27
N GLU A 43 -6.70 28.55 45.12
CA GLU A 43 -6.84 28.63 46.58
C GLU A 43 -6.74 30.07 47.08
N ILE A 44 -5.77 30.84 46.56
CA ILE A 44 -5.60 32.26 46.89
C ILE A 44 -6.85 33.06 46.49
N ALA A 45 -7.42 32.79 45.31
CA ALA A 45 -8.66 33.42 44.89
C ALA A 45 -9.83 33.10 45.85
N LYS A 46 -9.96 31.83 46.28
CA LYS A 46 -10.96 31.42 47.28
C LYS A 46 -10.77 32.12 48.62
N ALA A 47 -9.53 32.25 49.10
CA ALA A 47 -9.21 32.93 50.36
C ALA A 47 -9.55 34.44 50.30
N HIS A 48 -9.27 35.11 49.18
CA HIS A 48 -9.64 36.52 48.99
C HIS A 48 -11.16 36.74 48.89
N LEU A 49 -11.90 35.78 48.32
CA LEU A 49 -13.36 35.83 48.31
C LEU A 49 -13.95 35.65 49.72
N ALA A 50 -13.41 34.74 50.51
CA ALA A 50 -13.84 34.51 51.90
C ALA A 50 -13.62 35.74 52.81
N THR A 51 -12.56 36.51 52.54
CA THR A 51 -12.24 37.76 53.26
C THR A 51 -12.92 39.01 52.69
N GLY A 52 -13.80 38.85 51.68
CA GLY A 52 -14.55 39.95 51.06
C GLY A 52 -13.75 40.85 50.11
N GLN A 53 -12.48 40.54 49.83
CA GLN A 53 -11.58 41.34 49.00
C GLN A 53 -11.72 40.98 47.51
N LYS A 54 -12.82 41.43 46.89
CA LYS A 54 -13.18 41.11 45.50
C LYS A 54 -12.11 41.51 44.48
N ASP A 55 -11.53 42.71 44.59
CA ASP A 55 -10.55 43.21 43.61
C ASP A 55 -9.29 42.34 43.55
N ARG A 56 -8.82 41.87 44.72
CA ARG A 56 -7.67 40.95 44.81
C ARG A 56 -7.99 39.56 44.27
N ALA A 57 -9.21 39.06 44.51
CA ALA A 57 -9.67 37.81 43.94
C ALA A 57 -9.70 37.85 42.40
N VAL A 58 -10.15 38.96 41.80
CA VAL A 58 -10.15 39.15 40.34
C VAL A 58 -8.72 39.12 39.77
N ILE A 59 -7.75 39.76 40.43
CA ILE A 59 -6.34 39.72 40.00
C ILE A 59 -5.79 38.30 40.02
N ALA A 60 -6.07 37.53 41.08
CA ALA A 60 -5.66 36.12 41.18
C ALA A 60 -6.30 35.27 40.06
N LEU A 61 -7.58 35.47 39.76
CA LEU A 61 -8.26 34.77 38.66
C LEU A 61 -7.71 35.16 37.28
N ARG A 62 -7.32 36.42 37.06
CA ARG A 62 -6.66 36.85 35.81
C ARG A 62 -5.31 36.16 35.62
N ARG A 63 -4.49 36.08 36.67
CA ARG A 63 -3.23 35.33 36.63
C ARG A 63 -3.47 33.86 36.32
N ARG A 64 -4.47 33.25 36.98
CA ARG A 64 -4.88 31.86 36.72
C ARG A 64 -5.26 31.65 35.26
N LYS A 65 -6.04 32.56 34.67
CA LYS A 65 -6.43 32.46 33.26
C LYS A 65 -5.23 32.58 32.31
N TYR A 66 -4.26 33.43 32.63
CA TYR A 66 -3.01 33.55 31.88
C TYR A 66 -2.19 32.25 31.95
N GLN A 67 -2.02 31.67 33.14
CA GLN A 67 -1.32 30.39 33.31
C GLN A 67 -2.03 29.24 32.58
N GLN A 68 -3.36 29.21 32.56
CA GLN A 68 -4.13 28.25 31.76
C GLN A 68 -3.84 28.39 30.26
N SER A 69 -3.78 29.62 29.74
CA SER A 69 -3.41 29.83 28.33
C SER A 69 -2.00 29.37 28.03
N LEU A 70 -1.07 29.56 28.97
CA LEU A 70 0.31 29.10 28.83
C LEU A 70 0.42 27.57 28.89
N LEU A 71 -0.38 26.91 29.73
CA LEU A 71 -0.51 25.45 29.77
C LEU A 71 -1.01 24.91 28.43
N LEU A 72 -2.08 25.50 27.86
CA LEU A 72 -2.59 25.08 26.54
C LEU A 72 -1.55 25.22 25.41
N LYS A 73 -0.75 26.30 25.43
CA LYS A 73 0.35 26.47 24.47
C LYS A 73 1.47 25.46 24.69
N THR A 74 1.73 25.08 25.93
CA THR A 74 2.74 24.06 26.27
C THR A 74 2.28 22.69 25.81
N ASP A 75 1.01 22.36 25.99
CA ASP A 75 0.42 21.08 25.56
C ASP A 75 0.50 20.92 24.04
N SER A 76 0.16 21.98 23.27
CA SER A 76 0.30 21.93 21.82
C SER A 76 1.75 21.82 21.36
N GLN A 77 2.69 22.49 22.03
CA GLN A 77 4.12 22.31 21.75
C GLN A 77 4.62 20.90 22.07
N LEU A 78 4.11 20.30 23.14
CA LEU A 78 4.46 18.94 23.54
C LEU A 78 3.93 17.93 22.51
N GLU A 79 2.69 18.09 22.05
CA GLU A 79 2.13 17.27 20.98
C GLU A 79 2.96 17.37 19.69
N ASN A 80 3.29 18.59 19.27
CA ASN A 80 4.14 18.80 18.09
C ASN A 80 5.52 18.14 18.22
N LEU A 81 6.13 18.18 19.41
CA LEU A 81 7.41 17.51 19.67
C LEU A 81 7.28 15.99 19.65
N GLU A 82 6.21 15.43 20.22
CA GLU A 82 5.97 13.99 20.21
C GLU A 82 5.73 13.48 18.78
N GLN A 83 4.96 14.21 17.98
CA GLN A 83 4.79 13.93 16.55
C GLN A 83 6.13 13.99 15.80
N LEU A 84 6.94 15.03 16.03
CA LEU A 84 8.23 15.18 15.37
C LEU A 84 9.19 14.02 15.70
N VAL A 85 9.25 13.60 16.97
CA VAL A 85 10.06 12.44 17.38
C VAL A 85 9.58 11.18 16.67
N SER A 86 8.27 10.92 16.64
CA SER A 86 7.70 9.75 15.96
C SER A 86 8.02 9.74 14.47
N THR A 87 7.91 10.89 13.81
CA THR A 87 8.22 11.04 12.38
C THR A 87 9.70 10.74 12.11
N ILE A 88 10.61 11.26 12.93
CA ILE A 88 12.06 11.01 12.78
C ILE A 88 12.37 9.53 12.99
N GLU A 89 11.79 8.90 14.02
CA GLU A 89 11.98 7.47 14.28
C GLU A 89 11.48 6.61 13.11
N PHE A 90 10.34 6.99 12.52
CA PHE A 90 9.84 6.32 11.32
C PHE A 90 10.76 6.51 10.11
N SER A 91 11.23 7.73 9.84
CA SER A 91 12.16 7.99 8.74
C SER A 91 13.49 7.24 8.88
N LEU A 92 13.95 6.98 10.11
CA LEU A 92 15.11 6.09 10.31
C LEU A 92 14.83 4.66 9.87
N ILE A 93 13.63 4.15 10.11
CA ILE A 93 13.19 2.84 9.61
C ILE A 93 13.12 2.86 8.08
N GLU A 94 12.55 3.91 7.49
CA GLU A 94 12.49 4.07 6.03
C GLU A 94 13.89 4.00 5.39
N VAL A 95 14.88 4.69 5.98
CA VAL A 95 16.27 4.62 5.51
C VAL A 95 16.82 3.19 5.59
N SER A 96 16.51 2.45 6.66
CA SER A 96 16.91 1.04 6.78
C SER A 96 16.24 0.16 5.73
N VAL A 97 14.96 0.38 5.44
CA VAL A 97 14.23 -0.34 4.38
C VAL A 97 14.85 -0.05 3.01
N LEU A 98 15.20 1.21 2.72
CA LEU A 98 15.87 1.57 1.47
C LEU A 98 17.24 0.87 1.32
N HIS A 99 18.01 0.74 2.40
CA HIS A 99 19.26 -0.02 2.38
C HIS A 99 19.01 -1.51 2.09
N GLY A 100 17.98 -2.11 2.70
CA GLY A 100 17.59 -3.49 2.43
C GLY A 100 17.15 -3.70 0.98
N LEU A 101 16.37 -2.78 0.41
CA LEU A 101 15.97 -2.81 -1.00
C LEU A 101 17.17 -2.68 -1.94
N LYS A 102 18.15 -1.81 -1.61
CA LYS A 102 19.38 -1.68 -2.38
C LYS A 102 20.19 -2.98 -2.40
N GLN A 103 20.38 -3.60 -1.23
CA GLN A 103 21.07 -4.90 -1.13
C GLN A 103 20.32 -6.00 -1.89
N GLY A 104 18.99 -6.05 -1.76
CA GLY A 104 18.17 -6.99 -2.53
C GLY A 104 18.30 -6.79 -4.04
N ASN A 105 18.36 -5.54 -4.51
CA ASN A 105 18.58 -5.23 -5.92
C ASN A 105 19.98 -5.67 -6.39
N GLU A 106 21.03 -5.44 -5.58
CA GLU A 106 22.40 -5.90 -5.89
C GLU A 106 22.45 -7.42 -6.03
N VAL A 107 21.81 -8.17 -5.12
CA VAL A 107 21.71 -9.63 -5.20
C VAL A 107 20.92 -10.08 -6.45
N LEU A 108 19.80 -9.42 -6.76
CA LEU A 108 19.05 -9.71 -7.98
C LEU A 108 19.86 -9.46 -9.25
N GLN A 109 20.69 -8.40 -9.28
CA GLN A 109 21.60 -8.13 -10.40
C GLN A 109 22.70 -9.18 -10.52
N GLU A 110 23.15 -9.75 -9.41
CA GLU A 110 24.11 -10.86 -9.41
C GLU A 110 23.46 -12.14 -9.97
N ILE A 111 22.25 -12.48 -9.50
CA ILE A 111 21.46 -13.61 -10.03
C ILE A 111 21.19 -13.43 -11.53
N HIS A 112 20.82 -12.23 -11.97
CA HIS A 112 20.61 -11.95 -13.40
C HIS A 112 21.91 -12.01 -14.22
N ARG A 113 23.07 -11.78 -13.60
CA ARG A 113 24.37 -11.95 -14.28
C ARG A 113 24.77 -13.41 -14.39
N GLU A 114 24.55 -14.20 -13.33
CA GLU A 114 24.77 -15.65 -13.35
C GLU A 114 23.80 -16.37 -14.30
N MET A 115 22.54 -15.95 -14.32
CA MET A 115 21.58 -16.30 -15.37
C MET A 115 21.87 -15.49 -16.64
N SER A 116 23.05 -15.69 -17.21
CA SER A 116 23.44 -15.03 -18.45
C SER A 116 22.45 -15.36 -19.57
N ILE A 117 22.05 -14.33 -20.33
CA ILE A 117 21.27 -14.49 -21.55
C ILE A 117 21.96 -15.50 -22.48
N GLU A 118 23.29 -15.47 -22.54
CA GLU A 118 24.11 -16.41 -23.32
C GLU A 118 23.91 -17.87 -22.88
N SER A 119 23.78 -18.16 -21.58
CA SER A 119 23.51 -19.52 -21.11
C SER A 119 22.09 -19.98 -21.42
N VAL A 120 21.13 -19.05 -21.40
CA VAL A 120 19.74 -19.34 -21.78
C VAL A 120 19.62 -19.56 -23.29
N GLU A 121 20.25 -18.71 -24.10
CA GLU A 121 20.31 -18.84 -25.57
C GLU A 121 20.99 -20.16 -25.97
N LYS A 122 22.16 -20.48 -25.39
CA LYS A 122 22.86 -21.73 -25.65
C LYS A 122 22.02 -22.96 -25.29
N LEU A 123 21.29 -22.93 -24.17
CA LEU A 123 20.39 -24.03 -23.78
C LEU A 123 19.23 -24.17 -24.77
N MET A 124 18.67 -23.06 -25.27
CA MET A 124 17.60 -23.10 -26.27
C MET A 124 18.10 -23.65 -27.60
N ASP A 125 19.29 -23.24 -28.04
CA ASP A 125 19.93 -23.75 -29.26
C ASP A 125 20.26 -25.24 -29.14
N GLU A 126 20.87 -25.68 -28.04
CA GLU A 126 21.15 -27.11 -27.77
C GLU A 126 19.86 -27.95 -27.75
N THR A 127 18.77 -27.40 -27.19
CA THR A 127 17.45 -28.08 -27.17
C THR A 127 16.85 -28.16 -28.57
N GLN A 128 17.02 -27.12 -29.38
CA GLN A 128 16.52 -27.08 -30.75
C GLN A 128 17.29 -28.06 -31.64
N GLU A 129 18.62 -28.08 -31.56
CA GLU A 129 19.48 -29.05 -32.26
C GLU A 129 19.14 -30.49 -31.85
N ALA A 130 18.97 -30.77 -30.55
CA ALA A 130 18.57 -32.10 -30.08
C ALA A 130 17.21 -32.54 -30.64
N ARG A 131 16.24 -31.63 -30.76
CA ARG A 131 14.93 -31.90 -31.38
C ARG A 131 15.03 -32.12 -32.89
N GLU A 132 15.92 -31.43 -33.57
CA GLU A 132 16.17 -31.60 -35.01
C GLU A 132 16.83 -32.95 -35.27
N TYR A 133 17.84 -33.31 -34.48
CA TYR A 133 18.47 -34.63 -34.53
C TYR A 133 17.48 -35.77 -34.25
N GLN A 134 16.60 -35.61 -33.25
CA GLN A 134 15.52 -36.58 -33.01
C GLN A 134 14.55 -36.70 -34.19
N ARG A 135 14.23 -35.59 -34.86
CA ARG A 135 13.39 -35.60 -36.07
C ARG A 135 14.11 -36.30 -37.22
N GLU A 136 15.38 -36.03 -37.43
CA GLU A 136 16.19 -36.69 -38.47
C GLU A 136 16.29 -38.21 -38.21
N ILE A 137 16.46 -38.64 -36.96
CA ILE A 137 16.37 -40.06 -36.60
C ILE A 137 14.98 -40.62 -36.95
N GLY A 138 13.92 -39.88 -36.61
CA GLY A 138 12.54 -40.25 -36.95
C GLY A 138 12.36 -40.44 -38.46
N ASP A 139 12.84 -39.49 -39.26
CA ASP A 139 12.74 -39.52 -40.73
C ASP A 139 13.57 -40.65 -41.34
N LEU A 140 14.77 -40.93 -40.81
CA LEU A 140 15.61 -42.04 -41.24
C LEU A 140 15.01 -43.41 -40.89
N LEU A 141 14.37 -43.53 -39.73
CA LEU A 141 13.65 -44.74 -39.33
C LEU A 141 12.40 -44.95 -40.20
N ALA A 142 11.63 -43.89 -40.45
CA ALA A 142 10.48 -43.94 -41.35
C ALA A 142 10.89 -44.35 -42.78
N ASN A 143 11.96 -43.77 -43.33
CA ASN A 143 12.43 -44.13 -44.67
C ASN A 143 13.04 -45.54 -44.78
N ARG A 144 13.40 -46.19 -43.66
CA ARG A 144 13.93 -47.57 -43.64
C ARG A 144 12.87 -48.64 -43.43
N LEU A 145 11.73 -48.30 -42.82
CA LEU A 145 10.65 -49.24 -42.58
C LEU A 145 9.94 -49.55 -43.90
N THR A 146 9.62 -50.81 -44.13
CA THR A 146 8.75 -51.19 -45.24
C THR A 146 7.29 -50.92 -44.89
N ASN A 147 6.43 -50.69 -45.90
CA ASN A 147 5.00 -50.39 -45.68
C ASN A 147 4.27 -51.46 -44.82
N ASP A 148 4.71 -52.72 -44.89
CA ASP A 148 4.14 -53.82 -44.11
C ASP A 148 4.57 -53.73 -42.62
N GLU A 149 5.82 -53.33 -42.35
CA GLU A 149 6.34 -53.12 -41.00
C GLU A 149 5.72 -51.86 -40.35
N GLU A 150 5.53 -50.79 -41.12
CA GLU A 150 4.79 -49.60 -40.65
C GLU A 150 3.35 -49.95 -40.28
N GLY A 151 2.69 -50.81 -41.06
CA GLY A 151 1.35 -51.31 -40.78
C GLY A 151 1.27 -52.07 -39.45
N ALA A 152 2.24 -52.95 -39.19
CA ALA A 152 2.33 -53.70 -37.93
C ALA A 152 2.56 -52.79 -36.71
N VAL A 153 3.43 -51.78 -36.83
CA VAL A 153 3.67 -50.77 -35.78
C VAL A 153 2.40 -49.95 -35.49
N GLN A 154 1.66 -49.56 -36.53
CA GLN A 154 0.39 -48.84 -36.34
C GLN A 154 -0.69 -49.72 -35.68
N GLU A 155 -0.70 -51.02 -35.94
CA GLU A 155 -1.61 -51.96 -35.29
C GLU A 155 -1.26 -52.17 -33.81
N GLU A 156 0.03 -52.31 -33.48
CA GLU A 156 0.51 -52.35 -32.09
C GLU A 156 0.19 -51.04 -31.35
N LEU A 157 0.36 -49.88 -32.00
CA LEU A 157 -0.04 -48.59 -31.45
C LEU A 157 -1.55 -48.52 -31.18
N ARG A 158 -2.39 -49.03 -32.10
CA ARG A 158 -3.84 -49.12 -31.87
C ARG A 158 -4.19 -50.04 -30.70
N ALA A 159 -3.49 -51.15 -30.54
CA ALA A 159 -3.69 -52.05 -29.40
C ALA A 159 -3.30 -51.38 -28.07
N LEU A 160 -2.16 -50.68 -28.01
CA LEU A 160 -1.74 -49.92 -26.83
C LEU A 160 -2.66 -48.74 -26.53
N GLN A 161 -3.16 -48.05 -27.57
CA GLN A 161 -4.17 -47.00 -27.42
C GLN A 161 -5.48 -47.58 -26.88
N ALA A 162 -5.93 -48.74 -27.38
CA ALA A 162 -7.11 -49.42 -26.88
C ALA A 162 -6.93 -49.96 -25.45
N GLU A 163 -5.71 -50.33 -25.04
CA GLU A 163 -5.41 -50.71 -23.65
C GLU A 163 -5.40 -49.48 -22.72
N ALA A 164 -4.81 -48.36 -23.17
CA ALA A 164 -4.74 -47.12 -22.41
C ALA A 164 -6.10 -46.38 -22.33
N LEU A 165 -6.91 -46.44 -23.39
CA LEU A 165 -8.25 -45.82 -23.47
C LEU A 165 -9.37 -46.80 -23.07
N GLY A 166 -9.18 -48.12 -23.20
CA GLY A 166 -10.16 -49.16 -22.89
C GLY A 166 -10.32 -49.50 -21.41
N GLN A 167 -9.77 -48.67 -20.51
CA GLN A 167 -10.13 -48.64 -19.09
C GLN A 167 -11.02 -47.44 -18.71
N ALA A 168 -11.61 -46.76 -19.69
CA ALA A 168 -12.75 -45.86 -19.53
C ALA A 168 -13.63 -45.98 -20.80
N GLU A 169 -14.81 -46.59 -20.86
CA GLU A 169 -15.81 -47.03 -19.89
C GLU A 169 -16.65 -48.16 -20.55
N PRO A 170 -17.33 -49.04 -19.79
CA PRO A 170 -18.51 -49.73 -20.31
C PRO A 170 -19.60 -48.69 -20.60
N GLU A 171 -20.40 -48.90 -21.65
CA GLU A 171 -21.59 -48.11 -21.98
C GLU A 171 -22.56 -48.06 -20.78
N VAL A 172 -22.42 -47.05 -19.92
CA VAL A 172 -23.51 -46.65 -19.02
C VAL A 172 -24.30 -45.58 -19.75
N ARG A 173 -25.41 -46.00 -20.36
CA ARG A 173 -26.49 -45.08 -20.73
C ARG A 173 -26.91 -44.31 -19.48
N MET A 174 -26.43 -43.08 -19.34
CA MET A 174 -27.03 -42.10 -18.46
C MET A 174 -27.89 -41.16 -19.31
N ASP A 175 -29.20 -41.39 -19.30
CA ASP A 175 -30.18 -40.41 -19.75
C ASP A 175 -30.06 -39.16 -18.86
N LEU A 176 -29.30 -38.17 -19.31
CA LEU A 176 -29.26 -36.87 -18.69
C LEU A 176 -30.43 -36.02 -19.24
N PRO A 177 -31.27 -35.43 -18.38
CA PRO A 177 -32.34 -34.55 -18.83
C PRO A 177 -31.74 -33.32 -19.54
N SER A 178 -32.32 -32.97 -20.69
CA SER A 178 -31.89 -31.87 -21.54
C SER A 178 -31.73 -30.54 -20.78
N PRO A 179 -30.66 -29.77 -21.03
CA PRO A 179 -30.40 -28.52 -20.32
C PRO A 179 -31.48 -27.48 -20.63
N PRO A 180 -31.95 -26.69 -19.65
CA PRO A 180 -32.98 -25.69 -19.88
C PRO A 180 -32.44 -24.59 -20.80
N SER A 181 -33.09 -24.45 -21.95
CA SER A 181 -32.85 -23.37 -22.90
C SER A 181 -33.53 -22.10 -22.39
N SER A 182 -32.87 -21.36 -21.51
CA SER A 182 -33.25 -19.98 -21.20
C SER A 182 -32.04 -19.21 -20.67
N LEU A 183 -31.52 -18.32 -21.50
CA LEU A 183 -30.57 -17.27 -21.11
C LEU A 183 -31.14 -16.50 -19.90
N PRO A 184 -30.36 -16.28 -18.82
CA PRO A 184 -30.87 -15.56 -17.67
C PRO A 184 -31.03 -14.08 -18.03
N LEU A 185 -32.28 -13.60 -18.05
CA LEU A 185 -32.56 -12.17 -18.00
C LEU A 185 -32.06 -11.61 -16.67
N LEU A 186 -31.06 -10.73 -16.77
CA LEU A 186 -30.61 -9.87 -15.69
C LEU A 186 -31.81 -9.09 -15.13
N SER A 187 -32.28 -9.45 -13.94
CA SER A 187 -33.30 -8.69 -13.21
C SER A 187 -32.59 -7.80 -12.19
N PRO A 188 -32.86 -6.48 -12.17
CA PRO A 188 -32.28 -5.59 -11.16
C PRO A 188 -32.89 -5.83 -9.77
N PRO A 189 -32.16 -5.55 -8.68
CA PRO A 189 -32.58 -5.90 -7.33
C PRO A 189 -33.72 -5.00 -6.83
N GLU A 190 -34.85 -5.62 -6.45
CA GLU A 190 -35.90 -4.95 -5.67
C GLU A 190 -35.59 -5.05 -4.16
N GLY A 191 -35.31 -3.91 -3.56
CA GLY A 191 -35.28 -3.68 -2.11
C GLY A 191 -36.34 -2.65 -1.75
N GLN A 192 -37.29 -3.08 -0.93
CA GLN A 192 -38.53 -2.42 -0.51
C GLN A 192 -38.39 -0.99 0.06
N GLY A 193 -39.28 -0.10 -0.39
CA GLY A 193 -40.20 0.64 0.49
C GLY A 193 -39.70 1.88 1.25
N SER A 194 -40.01 3.07 0.72
CA SER A 194 -40.84 4.05 1.45
C SER A 194 -41.25 5.22 0.56
N SER A 195 -42.55 5.43 0.53
CA SER A 195 -43.31 6.57 0.02
C SER A 195 -42.59 7.91 0.05
N ARG A 196 -42.80 8.74 -0.99
CA ARG A 196 -43.50 10.04 -0.88
C ARG A 196 -43.38 10.87 -2.18
N LEU A 197 -44.56 11.21 -2.72
CA LEU A 197 -44.90 12.28 -3.66
C LEU A 197 -44.73 12.02 -5.16
N LEU A 198 -45.83 11.52 -5.74
CA LEU A 198 -46.26 11.96 -7.06
C LEU A 198 -46.50 13.48 -7.05
N ARG A 199 -45.86 14.22 -7.95
CA ARG A 199 -46.57 15.22 -8.75
C ARG A 199 -45.86 15.48 -10.08
N SER A 200 -46.24 14.66 -11.06
CA SER A 200 -46.64 15.06 -12.41
C SER A 200 -46.03 16.34 -12.99
N ARG A 201 -45.25 16.19 -14.06
CA ARG A 201 -45.57 16.65 -15.44
C ARG A 201 -44.26 16.89 -16.22
N ASP A 202 -44.03 16.04 -17.22
CA ASP A 202 -43.35 16.41 -18.46
C ASP A 202 -44.14 17.53 -19.19
N PRO A 203 -43.69 18.14 -20.31
CA PRO A 203 -42.50 17.84 -21.13
C PRO A 203 -41.75 19.10 -21.66
N HIS A 204 -40.74 18.85 -22.52
CA HIS A 204 -40.10 19.75 -23.49
C HIS A 204 -39.05 20.74 -22.96
N ILE A 205 -37.83 20.67 -23.53
CA ILE A 205 -37.34 21.61 -24.56
C ILE A 205 -35.97 21.14 -25.08
N SER A 206 -35.85 21.16 -26.41
CA SER A 206 -34.64 20.95 -27.21
C SER A 206 -33.63 22.09 -27.08
N ALA A 207 -32.40 21.82 -27.57
CA ALA A 207 -31.33 22.78 -27.89
C ALA A 207 -30.58 23.33 -26.65
N GLU A 208 -29.29 23.67 -26.67
CA GLU A 208 -28.41 24.03 -27.77
C GLU A 208 -26.97 23.91 -27.28
N VAL A 209 -26.08 23.47 -28.17
CA VAL A 209 -24.64 23.54 -28.00
C VAL A 209 -24.23 25.01 -28.03
N GLN A 210 -23.61 25.54 -26.98
CA GLN A 210 -22.87 26.80 -27.06
C GLN A 210 -21.53 26.70 -26.36
N GLN A 211 -20.50 26.63 -27.21
CA GLN A 211 -19.14 27.05 -26.93
C GLN A 211 -19.16 28.55 -26.59
N THR A 212 -18.65 28.93 -25.41
CA THR A 212 -18.01 30.24 -25.23
C THR A 212 -16.83 30.09 -24.26
N SER A 213 -15.70 30.61 -24.69
CA SER A 213 -14.39 30.67 -24.02
C SER A 213 -14.38 31.70 -22.88
N PRO A 214 -13.44 31.61 -21.92
CA PRO A 214 -13.06 32.76 -21.12
C PRO A 214 -11.68 33.28 -21.55
N THR A 215 -11.69 34.48 -22.11
CA THR A 215 -10.55 35.40 -22.24
C THR A 215 -10.05 35.76 -20.83
N THR A 216 -8.76 35.58 -20.53
CA THR A 216 -8.11 36.28 -19.41
C THR A 216 -6.87 36.99 -19.93
N ASN A 217 -6.96 38.31 -19.91
CA ASN A 217 -5.98 39.28 -20.33
C ASN A 217 -5.20 39.73 -19.09
N ARG A 218 -3.88 39.48 -19.01
CA ARG A 218 -3.00 40.15 -18.04
C ARG A 218 -1.53 40.08 -18.44
N GLU A 219 -1.15 40.77 -19.50
CA GLU A 219 0.22 41.24 -19.69
C GLU A 219 0.23 42.71 -20.11
N GLN A 220 0.18 43.58 -19.11
CA GLN A 220 0.74 44.93 -19.16
C GLN A 220 1.39 45.22 -17.82
N VAL A 221 2.69 44.96 -17.73
CA VAL A 221 3.61 45.84 -16.99
C VAL A 221 4.82 46.03 -17.88
N ALA A 222 4.81 47.14 -18.61
CA ALA A 222 5.95 47.62 -19.35
C ALA A 222 6.90 48.36 -18.40
N MET A 223 8.20 48.07 -18.56
CA MET A 223 9.30 49.03 -18.69
C MET A 223 9.69 49.91 -17.48
N LEU A 224 10.93 49.66 -17.05
CA LEU A 224 11.98 50.64 -16.68
C LEU A 224 11.76 51.54 -15.45
N GLY A 225 12.41 51.11 -14.36
CA GLY A 225 12.82 51.89 -13.19
C GLY A 225 13.84 51.09 -12.39
#